data_AF-A0A4R4YTF0-F1
#
_entry.id   AF-A0A4R4YTF0-F1
#
_cell.length_a   1.000
_cell.length_b   1.000
_cell.length_c   1.000
_cell.angle_alpha   90.00
_cell.angle_beta   90.00
_cell.angle_gamma   90.00
#
_symmetry.space_group_name_H-M   'P 1'
#
loop_
_entity.id
_entity.type
_entity.pdbx_description
1 polymer ?
#
loop_
_entity_poly.entity_id
_entity_poly.type
_entity_poly.pdbx_seq_one_letter_code
_entity_poly.pdbx_strand_id
1 'polypeptide(L)'
;MRETLELDPDAGPRSDLPDADLRQMWLAALTSLLAIRDSAEQLAASAALSAAQHGADYPAIGAAAGMTRQGARRKWPGLAGLSDERQRKLTWWNRRGDQFARCVRAVLTTSEESPRLAALRERLDDIEQASPAQRIDAFDLALVDAHAVAVGTPSPAEPAAAHASGLLAALTADAYAAMNSHQSLLTGENLTCGTDGCPSAPIVDLWRPDSGHQPVPACREHAVEALRQPAARIVAAHQPDVALPVFAEAHGEA
;
A
#
# COMPACT_ATOMS: atom_id res chain seq x y z
N MET A 1 -1.45 -10.13 -31.34
CA MET A 1 -1.42 -11.18 -32.38
C MET A 1 -2.07 -12.41 -31.75
N ARG A 2 -3.34 -12.69 -32.03
CA ARG A 2 -4.01 -13.91 -31.59
C ARG A 2 -3.78 -14.93 -32.69
N GLU A 3 -2.80 -15.80 -32.48
CA GLU A 3 -2.62 -16.98 -33.31
C GLU A 3 -3.68 -17.98 -32.87
N THR A 4 -4.80 -17.96 -33.59
CA THR A 4 -5.86 -18.95 -33.43
C THR A 4 -5.25 -20.28 -33.84
N LEU A 5 -5.03 -21.17 -32.88
CA LEU A 5 -4.82 -22.60 -33.18
C LEU A 5 -6.07 -23.07 -33.91
N GLU A 6 -6.04 -23.05 -35.23
CA GLU A 6 -7.00 -23.71 -36.10
C GLU A 6 -6.80 -25.22 -35.90
N LEU A 7 -7.41 -25.74 -34.85
CA LEU A 7 -7.72 -27.16 -34.76
C LEU A 7 -8.76 -27.41 -35.84
N ASP A 8 -8.32 -27.93 -36.98
CA ASP A 8 -9.21 -28.41 -38.03
C ASP A 8 -10.20 -29.42 -37.42
N PRO A 9 -11.49 -29.07 -37.28
CA PRO A 9 -12.46 -29.97 -36.66
C PRO A 9 -12.76 -31.18 -37.56
N ASP A 10 -12.32 -31.15 -38.81
CA ASP A 10 -12.53 -32.19 -39.82
C ASP A 10 -11.27 -33.05 -40.05
N ALA A 11 -10.21 -32.84 -39.26
CA ALA A 11 -9.14 -33.82 -39.06
C ALA A 11 -9.66 -34.98 -38.20
N GLY A 12 -10.72 -35.63 -38.71
CA GLY A 12 -11.17 -36.91 -38.20
C GLY A 12 -10.00 -37.89 -38.15
N PRO A 13 -10.01 -38.81 -37.19
CA PRO A 13 -8.96 -39.79 -37.06
C PRO A 13 -8.78 -40.51 -38.39
N ARG A 14 -7.52 -40.69 -38.84
CA ARG A 14 -7.21 -41.45 -40.04
C ARG A 14 -8.01 -42.77 -40.01
N SER A 15 -8.95 -42.89 -40.96
CA SER A 15 -9.99 -43.94 -41.01
C SER A 15 -9.44 -45.36 -41.19
N ASP A 16 -8.13 -45.53 -41.18
CA ASP A 16 -7.42 -46.76 -41.53
C ASP A 16 -6.92 -47.51 -40.28
N LEU A 17 -7.19 -46.98 -39.08
CA LEU A 17 -6.80 -47.60 -37.81
C LEU A 17 -7.86 -48.62 -37.34
N PRO A 18 -7.44 -49.76 -36.75
CA PRO A 18 -8.36 -50.68 -36.07
C PRO A 18 -9.21 -49.97 -35.01
N ASP A 19 -10.48 -50.36 -34.84
CA ASP A 19 -11.42 -49.77 -33.87
C ASP A 19 -10.86 -49.64 -32.44
N ALA A 20 -10.02 -50.59 -32.01
CA ALA A 20 -9.38 -50.56 -30.71
C ALA A 20 -8.38 -49.41 -30.56
N ASP A 21 -7.62 -49.10 -31.61
CA ASP A 21 -6.63 -48.02 -31.65
C ASP A 21 -7.32 -46.66 -31.75
N LEU A 22 -8.41 -46.56 -32.53
CA LEU A 22 -9.27 -45.38 -32.58
C LEU A 22 -9.86 -45.05 -31.20
N ARG A 23 -10.40 -46.06 -30.50
CA ARG A 23 -10.92 -45.89 -29.14
C ARG A 23 -9.83 -45.42 -28.17
N GLN A 24 -8.65 -46.05 -28.21
CA GLN A 24 -7.54 -45.68 -27.33
C GLN A 24 -7.08 -44.24 -27.57
N MET A 25 -7.02 -43.80 -28.82
CA MET A 25 -6.69 -42.43 -29.18
C MET A 25 -7.73 -41.43 -28.66
N TRP A 26 -9.03 -41.69 -28.82
CA TRP A 26 -10.06 -40.79 -28.30
C TRP A 26 -10.08 -40.71 -26.77
N LEU A 27 -9.82 -41.83 -26.09
CA LEU A 27 -9.66 -41.84 -24.62
C LEU A 27 -8.44 -41.05 -24.17
N ALA A 28 -7.32 -41.16 -24.91
CA ALA A 28 -6.14 -40.34 -24.66
C ALA A 28 -6.43 -38.85 -24.87
N ALA A 29 -7.10 -38.49 -25.96
CA ALA A 29 -7.51 -37.10 -26.25
C ALA A 29 -8.42 -36.54 -25.15
N LEU A 30 -9.42 -37.31 -24.70
CA LEU A 30 -10.28 -36.91 -23.58
C LEU A 30 -9.47 -36.69 -22.30
N THR A 31 -8.56 -37.60 -21.97
CA THR A 31 -7.71 -37.49 -20.77
C THR A 31 -6.84 -36.24 -20.84
N SER A 32 -6.24 -35.95 -21.99
CA SER A 32 -5.45 -34.73 -22.20
C SER A 32 -6.29 -33.47 -22.08
N LEU A 33 -7.50 -33.44 -22.65
CA LEU A 33 -8.40 -32.29 -22.55
C LEU A 33 -8.84 -32.02 -21.11
N LEU A 34 -9.10 -33.07 -20.32
CA LEU A 34 -9.40 -32.93 -18.89
C LEU A 34 -8.21 -32.34 -18.13
N ALA A 35 -6.99 -32.81 -18.39
CA ALA A 35 -5.78 -32.26 -17.76
C ALA A 35 -5.54 -30.79 -18.13
N ILE A 36 -5.78 -30.41 -19.40
CA ILE A 36 -5.68 -29.03 -19.87
C ILE A 36 -6.70 -28.15 -19.15
N ARG A 37 -7.97 -28.60 -19.08
CA ARG A 37 -9.02 -27.88 -18.38
C ARG A 37 -8.66 -27.63 -16.92
N ASP A 38 -8.24 -28.67 -16.20
CA ASP A 38 -7.90 -28.57 -14.79
C ASP A 38 -6.70 -27.62 -14.56
N SER A 39 -5.70 -27.67 -15.45
CA SER A 39 -4.56 -26.73 -15.43
C SER A 39 -4.99 -25.29 -15.71
N ALA A 40 -5.88 -25.08 -16.70
CA ALA A 40 -6.42 -23.77 -17.02
C ALA A 40 -7.26 -23.20 -15.86
N GLU A 41 -7.99 -24.04 -15.13
CA GLU A 41 -8.74 -23.65 -13.93
C GLU A 41 -7.81 -23.17 -12.81
N GLN A 42 -6.68 -23.87 -12.58
CA GLN A 42 -5.67 -23.45 -11.61
C GLN A 42 -5.02 -22.12 -11.99
N LEU A 43 -4.65 -21.95 -13.27
CA LEU A 43 -4.10 -20.68 -13.77
C LEU A 43 -5.11 -19.54 -13.65
N ALA A 44 -6.39 -19.78 -13.94
CA ALA A 44 -7.44 -18.79 -13.78
C ALA A 44 -7.64 -18.40 -12.30
N ALA A 45 -7.54 -19.36 -11.37
CA ALA A 45 -7.58 -19.07 -9.94
C ALA A 45 -6.37 -18.23 -9.47
N SER A 46 -5.17 -18.57 -9.94
CA SER A 46 -3.97 -17.77 -9.67
C SER A 46 -4.09 -16.35 -10.22
N ALA A 47 -4.56 -16.20 -11.46
CA ALA A 47 -4.77 -14.90 -12.07
C ALA A 47 -5.83 -14.07 -11.33
N ALA A 48 -6.93 -14.68 -10.88
CA ALA A 48 -7.96 -14.01 -10.08
C ALA A 48 -7.41 -13.56 -8.72
N LEU A 49 -6.59 -14.38 -8.06
CA LEU A 49 -5.90 -14.02 -6.83
C LEU A 49 -4.96 -12.83 -7.04
N SER A 50 -4.11 -12.89 -8.07
CA SER A 50 -3.21 -11.79 -8.41
C SER A 50 -3.98 -10.52 -8.73
N ALA A 51 -5.07 -10.59 -9.50
CA ALA A 51 -5.91 -9.44 -9.77
C ALA A 51 -6.47 -8.83 -8.47
N ALA A 52 -6.97 -9.66 -7.55
CA ALA A 52 -7.46 -9.20 -6.25
C ALA A 52 -6.36 -8.57 -5.38
N GLN A 53 -5.16 -9.15 -5.36
CA GLN A 53 -3.98 -8.55 -4.68
C GLN A 53 -3.61 -7.18 -5.26
N HIS A 54 -3.94 -6.93 -6.53
CA HIS A 54 -3.76 -5.65 -7.21
C HIS A 54 -5.01 -4.77 -7.18
N GLY A 55 -6.01 -5.11 -6.37
CA GLY A 55 -7.18 -4.26 -6.08
C GLY A 55 -8.41 -4.53 -6.94
N ALA A 56 -8.39 -5.55 -7.80
CA ALA A 56 -9.57 -5.92 -8.58
C ALA A 56 -10.65 -6.56 -7.69
N ASP A 57 -11.85 -5.98 -7.71
CA ASP A 57 -13.00 -6.49 -6.99
C ASP A 57 -13.74 -7.59 -7.80
N TYR A 58 -14.73 -8.24 -7.18
CA TYR A 58 -15.49 -9.29 -7.86
C TYR A 58 -16.22 -8.84 -9.14
N PRO A 59 -16.78 -7.61 -9.23
CA PRO A 59 -17.23 -7.04 -10.50
C PRO A 59 -16.16 -7.07 -11.60
N ALA A 60 -14.96 -6.53 -11.33
CA ALA A 60 -13.88 -6.49 -12.33
C ALA A 60 -13.39 -7.89 -12.71
N ILE A 61 -13.18 -8.77 -11.73
CA ILE A 61 -12.76 -10.16 -11.95
C ILE A 61 -13.83 -10.93 -12.73
N GLY A 62 -15.11 -10.74 -12.39
CA GLY A 62 -16.22 -11.35 -13.11
C GLY A 62 -16.28 -10.91 -14.57
N ALA A 63 -16.19 -9.61 -14.82
CA ALA A 63 -16.19 -9.06 -16.17
C ALA A 63 -15.04 -9.62 -17.02
N ALA A 64 -13.82 -9.69 -16.47
CA ALA A 64 -12.65 -10.26 -17.16
C ALA A 64 -12.83 -11.76 -17.48
N ALA A 65 -13.51 -12.50 -16.60
CA ALA A 65 -13.79 -13.93 -16.78
C ALA A 65 -15.11 -14.23 -17.52
N GLY A 66 -15.81 -13.21 -18.04
CA GLY A 66 -17.07 -13.37 -18.75
C GLY A 66 -18.23 -13.88 -17.87
N MET A 67 -18.22 -13.57 -16.57
CA MET A 67 -19.23 -14.02 -15.59
C MET A 67 -19.71 -12.91 -14.67
N THR A 68 -20.81 -13.16 -13.95
CA THR A 68 -21.35 -12.18 -13.00
C THR A 68 -20.48 -12.06 -11.74
N ARG A 69 -20.61 -10.95 -11.00
CA ARG A 69 -20.01 -10.78 -9.66
C ARG A 69 -20.23 -11.99 -8.75
N GLN A 70 -21.46 -12.51 -8.71
CA GLN A 70 -21.81 -13.65 -7.86
C GLN A 70 -21.20 -14.96 -8.38
N GLY A 71 -21.07 -15.11 -9.70
CA GLY A 71 -20.34 -16.22 -10.31
C GLY A 71 -18.87 -16.21 -9.91
N ALA A 72 -18.20 -15.05 -10.02
CA ALA A 72 -16.81 -14.88 -9.61
C ALA A 72 -16.62 -15.17 -8.12
N ARG A 73 -17.50 -14.67 -7.25
CA ARG A 73 -17.44 -14.92 -5.80
C ARG A 73 -17.62 -16.39 -5.43
N ARG A 74 -18.52 -17.10 -6.12
CA ARG A 74 -18.72 -18.54 -5.89
C ARG A 74 -17.53 -19.35 -6.38
N LYS A 75 -16.93 -18.96 -7.51
CA LYS A 75 -15.79 -19.66 -8.11
C LYS A 75 -14.48 -19.43 -7.35
N TRP A 76 -14.25 -18.20 -6.88
CA TRP A 76 -13.04 -17.80 -6.15
C TRP A 76 -13.41 -17.09 -4.85
N PRO A 77 -13.82 -17.83 -3.80
CA PRO A 77 -14.16 -17.22 -2.52
C PRO A 77 -12.93 -16.60 -1.84
N GLY A 78 -13.17 -15.61 -0.97
CA GLY A 78 -12.12 -14.99 -0.14
C GLY A 78 -11.36 -13.81 -0.78
N LEU A 79 -11.56 -13.51 -2.07
CA LEU A 79 -10.81 -12.44 -2.74
C LEU A 79 -11.18 -11.00 -2.32
N ALA A 80 -12.38 -10.78 -1.76
CA ALA A 80 -12.85 -9.45 -1.36
C ALA A 80 -11.90 -8.76 -0.37
N GLY A 81 -11.39 -9.47 0.64
CA GLY A 81 -10.51 -8.87 1.65
C GLY A 81 -9.23 -8.30 1.06
N LEU A 82 -8.64 -8.99 0.09
CA LEU A 82 -7.41 -8.59 -0.60
C LEU A 82 -7.64 -7.34 -1.47
N SER A 83 -8.74 -7.34 -2.22
CA SER A 83 -9.14 -6.20 -3.04
C SER A 83 -9.42 -4.96 -2.19
N ASP A 84 -10.16 -5.13 -1.09
CA ASP A 84 -10.53 -4.04 -0.20
C ASP A 84 -9.28 -3.44 0.46
N GLU A 85 -8.33 -4.28 0.89
CA GLU A 85 -7.06 -3.83 1.47
C GLU A 85 -6.22 -3.05 0.48
N ARG A 86 -5.99 -3.59 -0.72
CA ARG A 86 -5.22 -2.91 -1.76
C ARG A 86 -5.88 -1.58 -2.15
N GLN A 87 -7.20 -1.54 -2.28
CA GLN A 87 -7.93 -0.32 -2.62
C GLN A 87 -7.83 0.75 -1.52
N ARG A 88 -7.81 0.35 -0.24
CA ARG A 88 -7.56 1.28 0.87
C ARG A 88 -6.17 1.89 0.78
N LYS A 89 -5.14 1.05 0.58
CA LYS A 89 -3.75 1.52 0.38
C LYS A 89 -3.66 2.49 -0.81
N LEU A 90 -4.29 2.17 -1.95
CA LEU A 90 -4.32 3.03 -3.14
C LEU A 90 -4.97 4.38 -2.81
N THR A 91 -6.10 4.36 -2.12
CA THR A 91 -6.87 5.56 -1.79
C THR A 91 -6.08 6.46 -0.84
N TRP A 92 -5.42 5.87 0.16
CA TRP A 92 -4.55 6.62 1.07
C TRP A 92 -3.37 7.25 0.33
N TRP A 93 -2.65 6.45 -0.48
CA TRP A 93 -1.50 6.93 -1.24
C TRP A 93 -1.88 8.07 -2.18
N ASN A 94 -2.94 7.92 -2.96
CA ASN A 94 -3.38 8.97 -3.88
C ASN A 94 -3.77 10.28 -3.17
N ARG A 95 -4.13 10.20 -1.88
CA ARG A 95 -4.48 11.38 -1.08
C ARG A 95 -3.27 11.98 -0.35
N ARG A 96 -2.32 11.17 0.12
CA ARG A 96 -1.27 11.59 1.05
C ARG A 96 0.15 11.17 0.70
N GLY A 97 0.35 10.35 -0.31
CA GLY A 97 1.66 9.82 -0.69
C GLY A 97 2.69 10.91 -0.92
N ASP A 98 2.33 11.94 -1.68
CA ASP A 98 3.22 13.08 -1.96
C ASP A 98 3.58 13.88 -0.69
N GLN A 99 2.61 14.05 0.21
CA GLN A 99 2.85 14.70 1.50
C GLN A 99 3.79 13.87 2.37
N PHE A 100 3.53 12.56 2.48
CA PHE A 100 4.39 11.64 3.19
C PHE A 100 5.83 11.67 2.64
N ALA A 101 5.99 11.54 1.33
CA ALA A 101 7.29 11.57 0.67
C ALA A 101 8.02 12.89 0.93
N ARG A 102 7.32 14.03 0.87
CA ARG A 102 7.88 15.34 1.22
C ARG A 102 8.34 15.43 2.69
N CYS A 103 7.54 14.92 3.62
CA CYS A 103 7.88 14.88 5.04
C CYS A 103 9.12 14.04 5.28
N VAL A 104 9.14 12.82 4.74
CA VAL A 104 10.29 11.93 4.88
C VAL A 104 11.52 12.59 4.29
N ARG A 105 11.47 13.12 3.06
CA ARG A 105 12.63 13.81 2.46
C ARG A 105 13.14 14.96 3.31
N ALA A 106 12.26 15.80 3.86
CA ALA A 106 12.67 16.89 4.75
C ALA A 106 13.38 16.37 6.01
N VAL A 107 12.85 15.33 6.66
CA VAL A 107 13.50 14.66 7.78
C VAL A 107 14.87 14.08 7.38
N LEU A 108 14.97 13.54 6.17
CA LEU A 108 16.23 13.02 5.65
C LEU A 108 17.25 14.11 5.36
N THR A 109 16.85 15.35 5.05
CA THR A 109 17.81 16.46 4.82
C THR A 109 18.50 16.92 6.10
N THR A 110 17.90 16.68 7.26
CA THR A 110 18.48 17.03 8.57
C THR A 110 19.28 15.88 9.20
N SER A 111 19.33 14.72 8.52
CA SER A 111 20.01 13.52 9.00
C SER A 111 21.39 13.36 8.33
N GLU A 112 22.38 12.89 9.08
CA GLU A 112 23.69 12.53 8.52
C GLU A 112 23.56 11.45 7.45
N GLU A 113 24.34 11.56 6.37
CA GLU A 113 24.28 10.57 5.29
C GLU A 113 24.67 9.17 5.78
N SER A 114 23.84 8.20 5.43
CA SER A 114 24.16 6.79 5.60
C SER A 114 23.66 5.99 4.40
N PRO A 115 24.22 4.80 4.13
CA PRO A 115 23.77 3.94 3.04
C PRO A 115 22.27 3.61 3.12
N ARG A 116 21.72 3.47 4.34
CA ARG A 116 20.30 3.20 4.56
C ARG A 116 19.43 4.41 4.20
N LEU A 117 19.87 5.62 4.52
CA LEU A 117 19.16 6.84 4.12
C LEU A 117 19.21 7.07 2.61
N ALA A 118 20.36 6.79 1.97
CA ALA A 118 20.49 6.86 0.52
C ALA A 118 19.51 5.88 -0.17
N ALA A 119 19.44 4.63 0.30
CA ALA A 119 18.49 3.64 -0.21
C ALA A 119 17.03 4.08 -0.02
N LEU A 120 16.69 4.66 1.14
CA LEU A 120 15.34 5.18 1.38
C LEU A 120 15.00 6.36 0.44
N ARG A 121 15.95 7.27 0.17
CA ARG A 121 15.74 8.37 -0.79
C ARG A 121 15.51 7.85 -2.21
N GLU A 122 16.37 6.93 -2.67
CA GLU A 122 16.23 6.28 -3.97
C GLU A 122 14.85 5.60 -4.08
N ARG A 123 14.42 4.87 -3.04
CA ARG A 123 13.11 4.22 -3.04
C ARG A 123 11.94 5.20 -3.08
N LEU A 124 12.04 6.37 -2.44
CA LEU A 124 11.02 7.42 -2.55
C LEU A 124 10.93 8.00 -3.96
N ASP A 125 12.06 8.16 -4.64
CA ASP A 125 12.11 8.62 -6.02
C ASP A 125 11.55 7.56 -6.99
N ASP A 126 11.83 6.27 -6.74
CA ASP A 126 11.25 5.16 -7.48
C ASP A 126 9.72 5.12 -7.37
N ILE A 127 9.16 5.41 -6.18
CA ILE A 127 7.71 5.45 -5.99
C ILE A 127 7.07 6.53 -6.87
N GLU A 128 7.66 7.72 -6.99
CA GLU A 128 7.10 8.78 -7.83
C GLU A 128 7.08 8.39 -9.31
N GLN A 129 8.12 7.67 -9.76
CA GLN A 129 8.27 7.18 -11.13
C GLN A 129 7.46 5.90 -11.41
N ALA A 130 7.07 5.16 -10.37
CA ALA A 130 6.33 3.92 -10.51
C ALA A 130 4.93 4.13 -11.10
N SER A 131 4.46 3.15 -11.87
CA SER A 131 3.05 3.10 -12.30
C SER A 131 2.12 3.00 -11.09
N PRO A 132 0.83 3.40 -11.18
CA PRO A 132 -0.10 3.32 -10.06
C PRO A 132 -0.19 1.94 -9.40
N ALA A 133 -0.05 0.87 -10.18
CA ALA A 133 -0.05 -0.50 -9.67
C ALA A 133 1.20 -0.82 -8.85
N GLN A 134 2.38 -0.35 -9.29
CA GLN A 134 3.68 -0.58 -8.65
C GLN A 134 3.93 0.33 -7.44
N ARG A 135 3.27 1.50 -7.39
CA ARG A 135 3.44 2.49 -6.31
C ARG A 135 3.19 1.91 -4.93
N ILE A 136 2.20 1.03 -4.77
CA ILE A 136 1.92 0.44 -3.46
C ILE A 136 3.00 -0.54 -3.03
N ASP A 137 3.48 -1.38 -3.95
CA ASP A 137 4.53 -2.35 -3.60
C ASP A 137 5.81 -1.61 -3.24
N ALA A 138 6.15 -0.57 -4.02
CA ALA A 138 7.26 0.33 -3.71
C ALA A 138 7.05 1.08 -2.38
N PHE A 139 5.81 1.45 -2.06
CA PHE A 139 5.47 2.11 -0.81
C PHE A 139 5.57 1.19 0.43
N ASP A 140 5.03 -0.03 0.35
CA ASP A 140 5.17 -1.02 1.42
C ASP A 140 6.66 -1.28 1.70
N LEU A 141 7.48 -1.35 0.65
CA LEU A 141 8.94 -1.42 0.76
C LEU A 141 9.55 -0.16 1.38
N ALA A 142 9.10 1.05 1.04
CA ALA A 142 9.62 2.28 1.63
C ALA A 142 9.29 2.41 3.12
N LEU A 143 8.13 1.94 3.56
CA LEU A 143 7.79 1.88 4.98
C LEU A 143 8.69 0.91 5.74
N VAL A 144 9.02 -0.24 5.16
CA VAL A 144 9.98 -1.19 5.77
C VAL A 144 11.35 -0.54 5.93
N ASP A 145 11.84 0.14 4.90
CA ASP A 145 13.14 0.83 4.97
C ASP A 145 13.13 2.00 5.96
N ALA A 146 12.07 2.82 5.96
CA ALA A 146 11.91 3.92 6.90
C ALA A 146 11.86 3.42 8.35
N HIS A 147 11.19 2.29 8.59
CA HIS A 147 11.20 1.63 9.90
C HIS A 147 12.59 1.09 10.25
N ALA A 148 13.28 0.46 9.30
CA ALA A 148 14.63 -0.04 9.52
C ALA A 148 15.65 1.07 9.80
N VAL A 149 15.50 2.24 9.17
CA VAL A 149 16.26 3.45 9.47
C VAL A 149 15.97 3.91 10.89
N ALA A 150 14.69 4.04 11.26
CA ALA A 150 14.27 4.50 12.58
C ALA A 150 14.77 3.60 13.73
N VAL A 151 14.75 2.28 13.56
CA VAL A 151 15.14 1.30 14.58
C VAL A 151 16.65 1.03 14.57
N GLY A 152 17.28 1.16 13.40
CA GLY A 152 18.65 0.74 13.17
C GLY A 152 19.70 1.82 13.38
N THR A 153 19.33 3.05 13.69
CA THR A 153 20.29 4.10 14.07
C THR A 153 20.78 3.85 15.50
N PRO A 154 22.10 3.62 15.72
CA PRO A 154 22.66 3.69 17.07
C PRO A 154 22.35 5.08 17.64
N SER A 155 22.19 5.18 18.97
CA SER A 155 21.93 6.45 19.66
C SER A 155 22.80 7.55 19.06
N PRO A 156 22.24 8.47 18.27
CA PRO A 156 23.06 9.43 17.55
C PRO A 156 23.77 10.31 18.57
N ALA A 157 25.03 10.66 18.28
CA ALA A 157 25.80 11.55 19.15
C ALA A 157 25.18 12.96 19.21
N GLU A 158 24.39 13.32 18.20
CA GLU A 158 23.73 14.61 18.07
C GLU A 158 22.21 14.51 18.32
N PRO A 159 21.63 15.38 19.16
CA PRO A 159 20.19 15.43 19.43
C PRO A 159 19.32 15.61 18.17
N ALA A 160 19.77 16.43 17.21
CA ALA A 160 19.03 16.71 15.99
C ALA A 160 18.78 15.44 15.15
N ALA A 161 19.80 14.57 15.06
CA ALA A 161 19.68 13.28 14.38
C ALA A 161 18.77 12.31 15.15
N ALA A 162 18.75 12.36 16.50
CA ALA A 162 17.81 11.57 17.32
C ALA A 162 16.35 11.95 17.02
N HIS A 163 16.09 13.26 16.96
CA HIS A 163 14.76 13.79 16.67
C HIS A 163 14.31 13.48 15.24
N ALA A 164 15.22 13.53 14.26
CA ALA A 164 14.93 13.14 12.88
C ALA A 164 14.53 11.66 12.79
N SER A 165 15.30 10.75 13.39
CA SER A 165 14.95 9.32 13.45
C SER A 165 13.62 9.08 14.18
N GLY A 166 13.37 9.79 15.29
CA GLY A 166 12.12 9.69 16.05
C GLY A 166 10.89 10.16 15.25
N LEU A 167 11.01 11.28 14.55
CA LEU A 167 9.94 11.80 13.68
C LEU A 167 9.70 10.86 12.49
N LEU A 168 10.75 10.32 11.88
CA LEU A 168 10.63 9.32 10.80
C LEU A 168 9.92 8.06 11.30
N ALA A 169 10.25 7.57 12.50
CA ALA A 169 9.61 6.43 13.12
C ALA A 169 8.10 6.67 13.30
N ALA A 170 7.72 7.85 13.82
CA ALA A 170 6.34 8.24 14.04
C ALA A 170 5.55 8.30 12.73
N LEU A 171 6.08 9.02 11.72
CA LEU A 171 5.45 9.15 10.41
C LEU A 171 5.25 7.78 9.73
N THR A 172 6.24 6.90 9.84
CA THR A 172 6.19 5.55 9.25
C THR A 172 5.14 4.67 9.95
N ALA A 173 5.13 4.69 11.28
CA ALA A 173 4.17 3.93 12.07
C ALA A 173 2.73 4.39 11.80
N ASP A 174 2.53 5.70 11.67
CA ASP A 174 1.23 6.29 11.42
C ASP A 174 0.75 6.05 9.99
N ALA A 175 1.65 6.11 8.99
CA ALA A 175 1.33 5.70 7.61
C ALA A 175 0.97 4.21 7.51
N TYR A 176 1.64 3.36 8.29
CA TYR A 176 1.29 1.93 8.36
C TYR A 176 -0.07 1.71 9.03
N ALA A 177 -0.34 2.37 10.16
CA ALA A 177 -1.62 2.28 10.86
C ALA A 177 -2.78 2.83 10.00
N ALA A 178 -2.53 3.91 9.27
CA ALA A 178 -3.46 4.51 8.32
C ALA A 178 -3.96 3.54 7.26
N MET A 179 -3.06 2.76 6.69
CA MET A 179 -3.36 1.83 5.61
C MET A 179 -4.05 0.55 6.08
N ASN A 180 -3.70 0.11 7.29
CA ASN A 180 -4.18 -1.15 7.84
C ASN A 180 -5.44 -1.00 8.70
N SER A 181 -5.79 0.22 9.10
CA SER A 181 -7.03 0.48 9.83
C SER A 181 -8.21 0.78 8.88
N HIS A 182 -9.42 0.43 9.31
CA HIS A 182 -10.67 0.81 8.62
C HIS A 182 -11.03 2.29 8.83
N GLN A 183 -10.21 3.05 9.55
CA GLN A 183 -10.47 4.45 9.83
C GLN A 183 -10.00 5.30 8.66
N SER A 184 -10.97 5.98 8.04
CA SER A 184 -10.71 6.99 7.03
C SER A 184 -9.91 8.11 7.68
N LEU A 185 -8.59 8.11 7.48
CA LEU A 185 -7.81 9.29 7.77
C LEU A 185 -8.21 10.35 6.74
N LEU A 186 -9.02 11.27 7.24
CA LEU A 186 -9.59 12.53 6.77
C LEU A 186 -9.29 13.09 5.38
N THR A 187 -10.24 13.91 4.92
CA THR A 187 -10.27 14.80 3.77
C THR A 187 -9.46 16.08 4.04
N GLY A 188 -8.59 16.47 3.10
CA GLY A 188 -7.81 17.70 3.17
C GLY A 188 -8.62 18.92 2.74
N GLU A 189 -9.45 19.43 3.65
CA GLU A 189 -9.94 20.81 3.53
C GLU A 189 -8.90 21.77 4.15
N ASN A 190 -9.00 23.07 3.83
CA ASN A 190 -8.19 24.10 4.48
C ASN A 190 -8.58 24.16 5.97
N LEU A 191 -7.95 23.32 6.77
CA LEU A 191 -8.26 23.22 8.19
C LEU A 191 -7.54 24.36 8.91
N THR A 192 -8.30 25.20 9.61
CA THR A 192 -7.75 25.92 10.76
C THR A 192 -7.36 24.89 11.82
N CYS A 193 -6.43 25.23 12.70
CA CYS A 193 -6.12 24.35 13.82
C CYS A 193 -7.43 23.95 14.55
N GLY A 194 -7.62 22.65 14.77
CA GLY A 194 -8.87 22.05 15.26
C GLY A 194 -9.08 22.22 16.76
N THR A 195 -8.28 23.09 17.38
CA THR A 195 -8.40 23.47 18.78
C THR A 195 -9.08 24.83 18.84
N ASP A 196 -10.14 24.94 19.64
CA ASP A 196 -10.96 26.14 19.72
C ASP A 196 -10.12 27.39 19.95
N GLY A 197 -10.26 28.37 19.05
CA GLY A 197 -9.61 29.67 19.18
C GLY A 197 -8.17 29.77 18.70
N CYS A 198 -7.56 28.75 18.07
CA CYS A 198 -6.24 28.93 17.44
C CYS A 198 -6.38 29.71 16.11
N PRO A 199 -5.86 30.95 15.99
CA PRO A 199 -5.93 31.73 14.75
C PRO A 199 -4.91 31.25 13.71
N SER A 200 -4.03 30.32 14.08
CA SER A 200 -2.89 29.89 13.27
C SER A 200 -3.24 28.70 12.37
N ALA A 201 -2.62 28.69 11.19
CA ALA A 201 -2.65 27.54 10.29
C ALA A 201 -1.98 26.32 10.94
N PRO A 202 -2.48 25.10 10.70
CA PRO A 202 -1.89 23.89 11.25
C PRO A 202 -0.56 23.57 10.57
N ILE A 203 0.36 23.02 11.35
CA ILE A 203 1.67 22.57 10.87
C ILE A 203 1.79 21.04 10.86
N VAL A 204 0.96 20.36 11.66
CA VAL A 204 0.87 18.90 11.75
C VAL A 204 -0.58 18.47 11.97
N ASP A 205 -0.89 17.24 11.58
CA ASP A 205 -2.08 16.53 12.05
C ASP A 205 -1.65 15.57 13.15
N LEU A 206 -2.42 15.53 14.25
CA LEU A 206 -2.12 14.71 15.41
C LEU A 206 -3.20 13.66 15.64
N TRP A 207 -2.79 12.43 15.90
CA TRP A 207 -3.68 11.43 16.45
C TRP A 207 -3.67 11.52 17.97
N ARG A 208 -4.86 11.68 18.57
CA ARG A 208 -5.06 11.64 20.02
C ARG A 208 -6.06 10.54 20.36
N PRO A 209 -5.83 9.74 21.40
CA PRO A 209 -6.76 8.67 21.81
C PRO A 209 -8.15 9.22 22.13
N ASP A 210 -8.18 10.38 22.76
CA ASP A 210 -9.37 11.04 23.30
C ASP A 210 -10.30 11.57 22.19
N SER A 211 -9.75 11.80 21.00
CA SER A 211 -10.45 12.38 19.84
C SER A 211 -11.22 11.35 19.02
N GLY A 212 -11.56 10.19 19.60
CA GLY A 212 -12.28 9.14 18.87
C GLY A 212 -11.49 8.60 17.67
N HIS A 213 -10.17 8.61 17.78
CA HIS A 213 -9.23 8.21 16.73
C HIS A 213 -9.26 9.07 15.45
N GLN A 214 -9.84 10.26 15.49
CA GLN A 214 -9.73 11.21 14.39
C GLN A 214 -8.48 12.07 14.55
N PRO A 215 -7.72 12.30 13.47
CA PRO A 215 -6.65 13.29 13.48
C PRO A 215 -7.22 14.68 13.75
N VAL A 216 -6.52 15.46 14.56
CA VAL A 216 -6.84 16.86 14.81
C VAL A 216 -5.68 17.72 14.29
N PRO A 217 -5.94 18.68 13.40
CA PRO A 217 -4.93 19.60 12.91
C PRO A 217 -4.45 20.51 14.05
N ALA A 218 -3.14 20.67 14.19
CA ALA A 218 -2.54 21.41 15.29
C ALA A 218 -1.56 22.48 14.80
N CYS A 219 -1.72 23.68 15.35
CA CYS A 219 -0.71 24.74 15.29
C CYS A 219 0.47 24.39 16.23
N ARG A 220 1.61 25.08 16.11
CA ARG A 220 2.85 24.76 16.84
C ARG A 220 2.64 24.56 18.34
N GLU A 221 2.02 25.54 19.01
CA GLU A 221 1.81 25.52 20.46
C GLU A 221 0.99 24.30 20.91
N HIS A 222 -0.12 24.04 20.22
CA HIS A 222 -0.97 22.89 20.51
C HIS A 222 -0.30 21.56 20.15
N ALA A 223 0.57 21.55 19.13
CA ALA A 223 1.30 20.35 18.78
C ALA A 223 2.36 19.99 19.80
N VAL A 224 3.13 20.96 20.30
CA VAL A 224 4.09 20.73 21.39
C VAL A 224 3.37 20.19 22.63
N GLU A 225 2.28 20.83 23.03
CA GLU A 225 1.54 20.41 24.22
C GLU A 225 0.92 19.02 24.06
N ALA A 226 0.32 18.72 22.91
CA ALA A 226 -0.25 17.42 22.66
C ALA A 226 0.83 16.32 22.61
N LEU A 227 1.97 16.57 21.97
CA LEU A 227 3.05 15.58 21.82
C LEU A 227 3.78 15.25 23.12
N ARG A 228 3.65 16.07 24.17
CA ARG A 228 4.07 15.69 25.54
C ARG A 228 3.26 14.53 26.10
N GLN A 229 2.07 14.29 25.57
CA GLN A 229 1.24 13.15 25.96
C GLN A 229 1.80 11.88 25.26
N PRO A 230 2.17 10.82 26.00
CA PRO A 230 2.81 9.63 25.43
C PRO A 230 1.99 8.91 24.34
N ALA A 231 0.68 9.15 24.33
CA ALA A 231 -0.25 8.53 23.40
C ALA A 231 -0.53 9.38 22.15
N ALA A 232 -0.11 10.65 22.12
CA ALA A 232 -0.26 11.51 20.96
C ALA A 232 0.82 11.22 19.92
N ARG A 233 0.46 11.25 18.64
CA ARG A 233 1.37 10.93 17.52
C ARG A 233 1.18 11.87 16.35
N ILE A 234 2.25 12.13 15.60
CA ILE A 234 2.21 12.92 14.36
C ILE A 234 1.83 12.03 13.19
N VAL A 235 0.60 12.17 12.72
CA VAL A 235 0.09 11.40 11.57
C VAL A 235 0.42 12.05 10.23
N ALA A 236 0.63 13.36 10.20
CA ALA A 236 1.12 14.08 9.03
C ALA A 236 1.81 15.38 9.44
N ALA A 237 2.83 15.79 8.68
CA ALA A 237 3.38 17.13 8.76
C ALA A 237 3.00 17.94 7.51
N HIS A 238 2.36 19.09 7.71
CA HIS A 238 2.07 20.04 6.64
C HIS A 238 3.28 20.92 6.36
N GLN A 239 4.07 21.21 7.40
CA GLN A 239 5.30 22.01 7.33
C GLN A 239 6.44 21.24 8.02
N PRO A 240 7.16 20.37 7.28
CA PRO A 240 8.16 19.47 7.86
C PRO A 240 9.29 20.21 8.61
N ASP A 241 9.74 21.34 8.05
CA ASP A 241 10.80 22.18 8.63
C ASP A 241 10.40 22.77 10.00
N VAL A 242 9.09 22.88 10.25
CA VAL A 242 8.54 23.35 11.52
C VAL A 242 8.19 22.18 12.45
N ALA A 243 7.80 21.03 11.89
CA ALA A 243 7.41 19.84 12.63
C ALA A 243 8.57 19.22 13.42
N LEU A 244 9.80 19.25 12.88
CA LEU A 244 10.97 18.67 13.55
C LEU A 244 11.37 19.45 14.82
N PRO A 245 11.44 20.79 14.81
CA PRO A 245 11.55 21.60 16.03
C PRO A 245 10.42 21.36 17.03
N VAL A 246 9.18 21.22 16.58
CA VAL A 246 8.02 20.93 17.46
C VAL A 246 8.16 19.58 18.15
N PHE A 247 8.60 18.56 17.42
CA PHE A 247 8.81 17.23 17.97
C PHE A 247 9.93 17.24 19.01
N ALA A 248 11.05 17.92 18.74
CA ALA A 248 12.15 18.09 19.68
C ALA A 248 11.71 18.82 20.96
N GLU A 249 11.00 19.95 20.80
CA GLU A 249 10.49 20.76 21.92
C GLU A 249 9.53 19.97 22.83
N ALA A 250 8.71 19.10 22.26
CA ALA A 250 7.79 18.24 23.02
C ALA A 250 8.51 17.16 23.85
N HIS A 251 9.70 16.72 23.42
CA HIS A 251 10.46 15.63 24.07
C HIS A 251 11.59 16.12 24.99
N GLY A 252 11.63 17.42 25.31
CA GLY A 252 12.38 17.94 26.45
C GLY A 252 13.75 18.56 26.15
N GLU A 253 14.04 18.91 24.90
CA GLU A 253 15.28 19.58 24.53
C GLU A 253 15.00 20.80 23.62
N ALA A 254 14.89 21.98 24.25
CA ALA A 254 14.81 23.28 23.58
C ALA A 254 16.03 24.14 23.96
#